data_AF-A0A2S8Y524-F1
#
_entry.id   AF-A0A2S8Y524-F1
#
_cell.length_a   1.000
_cell.length_b   1.000
_cell.length_c   1.000
_cell.angle_alpha   90.00
_cell.angle_beta   90.00
_cell.angle_gamma   90.00
#
_symmetry.space_group_name_H-M   'P 1'
#
loop_
_entity.id
_entity.type
_entity.pdbx_description
1 polymer ?
#
loop_
_entity_poly.entity_id
_entity_poly.type
_entity_poly.pdbx_seq_one_letter_code
_entity_poly.pdbx_strand_id
1 'polypeptide(L)'
;MKLTSLLLLLCAVAPTAWGWSNHTVGSYLALQALPEVQDAPQVAVEPLEAFLGAQYPAIVELLEQQEAFAREHFAQYPSRPDNLKLPAAPADNLRHAFLMALRINPQIHLAMVIQPLPGQDLPQREHLKADQVMVAQTLSPWNRQRFIVLADGEPVSALAVLASAADEPDYGHDINLFSDNPGEVAALYGFGPQSFGDERFEYSSQAPFHMGFFHENPVVYAAAGFLARSWPDWRAYQYMGLARLAFATGHPYWGYRFLGWGLHHVQDLTQPYHAKPLPGVELASMLLMEGKALAGYGDDKLAAVERVATRHMEVEKYQAAWLYRLLRGGQQVHPMLQAYVDTAEDGVYPPYSVDYLREVVSAQSAAAGAGFDEAIGQWLATAPATNSFSAGNQVQREDYDHPLLNQQLFQLLGHFGAHSRNFVRAGLGK
;
A
#
# COMPACT_ATOMS: atom_id res chain seq x y z
N MET A 1 15.60 12.07 27.57
CA MET A 1 14.79 11.17 26.72
C MET A 1 15.57 10.92 25.45
N LYS A 2 15.73 9.67 25.04
CA LYS A 2 16.60 9.27 23.92
C LYS A 2 15.93 9.65 22.59
N LEU A 3 16.75 9.90 21.59
CA LEU A 3 16.43 10.26 20.19
C LEU A 3 15.29 9.43 19.56
N THR A 4 15.08 8.22 20.07
CA THR A 4 13.97 7.29 19.78
C THR A 4 12.57 7.83 20.05
N SER A 5 12.33 8.55 21.15
CA SER A 5 10.97 8.88 21.62
C SER A 5 10.21 9.87 20.73
N LEU A 6 10.87 10.50 19.76
CA LEU A 6 10.34 11.70 19.10
C LEU A 6 10.37 11.62 17.56
N LEU A 7 11.15 10.70 16.96
CA LEU A 7 10.88 10.20 15.59
C LEU A 7 9.72 9.17 15.59
N LEU A 8 9.45 8.51 16.73
CA LEU A 8 8.20 7.79 16.96
C LEU A 8 6.99 8.71 16.76
N LEU A 9 7.04 9.95 17.26
CA LEU A 9 6.02 10.97 17.02
C LEU A 9 5.88 11.34 15.54
N LEU A 10 6.96 11.40 14.76
CA LEU A 10 6.93 11.73 13.33
C LEU A 10 6.09 10.75 12.50
N CYS A 11 6.19 9.47 12.81
CA CYS A 11 5.36 8.45 12.19
C CYS A 11 4.05 8.20 12.94
N ALA A 12 3.92 8.67 14.19
CA ALA A 12 2.72 8.56 15.00
C ALA A 12 1.67 9.65 14.75
N VAL A 13 1.72 10.37 13.63
CA VAL A 13 0.63 11.29 13.29
C VAL A 13 0.30 11.24 11.82
N ALA A 14 0.66 10.21 11.04
CA ALA A 14 0.09 10.06 9.70
C ALA A 14 -1.37 9.56 9.85
N PRO A 15 -2.37 10.45 9.94
CA PRO A 15 -3.72 10.03 10.21
C PRO A 15 -4.24 9.60 8.85
N THR A 16 -4.43 8.30 8.67
CA THR A 16 -4.82 7.70 7.39
C THR A 16 -3.82 8.02 6.27
N ALA A 17 -2.72 7.25 6.19
CA ALA A 17 -1.99 7.11 4.94
C ALA A 17 -2.97 6.46 3.94
N TRP A 18 -3.54 7.29 3.08
CA TRP A 18 -4.36 6.89 1.94
C TRP A 18 -3.39 6.72 0.78
N GLY A 19 -2.44 5.77 0.89
CA GLY A 19 -1.48 5.47 -0.16
C GLY A 19 -2.22 5.37 -1.49
N TRP A 20 -2.06 6.36 -2.36
CA TRP A 20 -2.88 6.50 -3.58
C TRP A 20 -4.41 6.28 -3.42
N SER A 21 -4.99 6.48 -2.23
CA SER A 21 -6.40 6.45 -1.77
C SER A 21 -7.30 5.26 -2.09
N ASN A 22 -7.02 4.52 -3.17
CA ASN A 22 -7.65 3.29 -3.60
C ASN A 22 -6.81 2.72 -4.74
N HIS A 23 -6.00 1.72 -4.42
CA HIS A 23 -5.11 1.06 -5.37
C HIS A 23 -5.87 0.39 -6.52
N THR A 24 -7.15 0.06 -6.34
CA THR A 24 -7.99 -0.49 -7.41
C THR A 24 -8.06 0.45 -8.60
N VAL A 25 -8.36 1.73 -8.37
CA VAL A 25 -8.62 2.68 -9.46
C VAL A 25 -7.34 2.92 -10.26
N GLY A 26 -6.23 3.14 -9.56
CA GLY A 26 -4.91 3.28 -10.20
C GLY A 26 -4.52 2.02 -10.96
N SER A 27 -4.76 0.83 -10.40
CA SER A 27 -4.45 -0.46 -11.04
C SER A 27 -5.27 -0.68 -12.32
N TYR A 28 -6.57 -0.40 -12.32
CA TYR A 28 -7.36 -0.44 -13.55
C TYR A 28 -6.74 0.45 -14.64
N LEU A 29 -6.45 1.71 -14.31
CA LEU A 29 -5.91 2.65 -15.29
C LEU A 29 -4.53 2.23 -15.78
N ALA A 30 -3.64 1.79 -14.91
CA ALA A 30 -2.28 1.40 -15.26
C ALA A 30 -2.22 0.12 -16.12
N LEU A 31 -3.18 -0.80 -15.94
CA LEU A 31 -3.12 -2.17 -16.48
C LEU A 31 -4.14 -2.46 -17.58
N GLN A 32 -5.17 -1.62 -17.77
CA GLN A 32 -6.23 -1.87 -18.75
C GLN A 32 -5.74 -2.00 -20.20
N ALA A 33 -4.57 -1.44 -20.52
CA ALA A 33 -3.94 -1.50 -21.84
C ALA A 33 -2.75 -2.48 -21.89
N LEU A 34 -2.49 -3.23 -20.81
CA LEU A 34 -1.44 -4.24 -20.75
C LEU A 34 -1.94 -5.52 -21.44
N PRO A 35 -1.39 -5.95 -22.59
CA PRO A 35 -1.94 -7.08 -23.36
C PRO A 35 -2.07 -8.37 -22.56
N GLU A 36 -1.09 -8.65 -21.70
CA GLU A 36 -1.04 -9.85 -20.84
C GLU A 36 -2.24 -9.96 -19.88
N VAL A 37 -2.89 -8.84 -19.56
CA VAL A 37 -4.07 -8.79 -18.68
C VAL A 37 -5.34 -8.45 -19.46
N GLN A 38 -5.26 -7.56 -20.44
CA GLN A 38 -6.37 -7.14 -21.29
C GLN A 38 -6.91 -8.30 -22.13
N ASP A 39 -6.02 -9.10 -22.73
CA ASP A 39 -6.36 -10.21 -23.61
C ASP A 39 -6.48 -11.54 -22.84
N ALA A 40 -6.27 -11.52 -21.52
CA ALA A 40 -6.41 -12.69 -20.68
C ALA A 40 -7.87 -13.19 -20.69
N PRO A 41 -8.09 -14.51 -20.75
CA PRO A 41 -9.43 -15.06 -20.62
C PRO A 41 -10.03 -14.71 -19.26
N GLN A 42 -11.36 -14.68 -19.19
CA GLN A 42 -12.05 -14.62 -17.92
C GLN A 42 -11.66 -15.82 -17.05
N VAL A 43 -11.53 -15.58 -15.76
CA VAL A 43 -11.18 -16.59 -14.76
C VAL A 43 -12.42 -16.95 -13.94
N ALA A 44 -12.54 -18.21 -13.56
CA ALA A 44 -13.60 -18.65 -12.65
C ALA A 44 -13.22 -18.24 -11.22
N VAL A 45 -14.13 -17.59 -10.51
CA VAL A 45 -13.97 -17.26 -9.09
C VAL A 45 -13.79 -18.54 -8.28
N GLU A 46 -12.85 -18.54 -7.35
CA GLU A 46 -12.46 -19.72 -6.58
C GLU A 46 -12.35 -19.38 -5.08
N PRO A 47 -13.04 -20.12 -4.18
CA PRO A 47 -12.85 -20.00 -2.74
C PRO A 47 -11.40 -20.27 -2.31
N LEU A 48 -10.88 -19.53 -1.32
CA LEU A 48 -9.49 -19.70 -0.85
C LEU A 48 -9.21 -21.14 -0.43
N GLU A 49 -10.15 -21.75 0.28
CA GLU A 49 -10.05 -23.09 0.82
C GLU A 49 -9.89 -24.15 -0.28
N ALA A 50 -10.45 -23.92 -1.47
CA ALA A 50 -10.27 -24.82 -2.62
C ALA A 50 -8.82 -24.79 -3.12
N PHE A 51 -8.25 -23.60 -3.31
CA PHE A 51 -6.83 -23.43 -3.66
C PHE A 51 -5.91 -24.00 -2.58
N LEU A 52 -6.13 -23.64 -1.31
CA LEU A 52 -5.31 -24.12 -0.19
C LEU A 52 -5.35 -25.64 -0.06
N GLY A 53 -6.53 -26.25 -0.22
CA GLY A 53 -6.68 -27.71 -0.17
C GLY A 53 -5.97 -28.41 -1.33
N ALA A 54 -6.09 -27.87 -2.55
CA ALA A 54 -5.47 -28.44 -3.74
C ALA A 54 -3.94 -28.32 -3.74
N GLN A 55 -3.41 -27.19 -3.25
CA GLN A 55 -1.98 -26.85 -3.34
C GLN A 55 -1.24 -26.94 -2.01
N TYR A 56 -1.84 -27.53 -0.97
CA TYR A 56 -1.29 -27.51 0.39
C TYR A 56 0.20 -27.91 0.47
N PRO A 57 0.65 -29.05 -0.12
CA PRO A 57 2.06 -29.44 -0.04
C PRO A 57 3.00 -28.42 -0.70
N ALA A 58 2.60 -27.86 -1.84
CA ALA A 58 3.38 -26.86 -2.56
C ALA A 58 3.43 -25.52 -1.82
N ILE A 59 2.35 -25.13 -1.13
CA ILE A 59 2.32 -23.94 -0.27
C ILE A 59 3.27 -24.13 0.92
N VAL A 60 3.25 -25.30 1.58
CA VAL A 60 4.18 -25.59 2.68
C VAL A 60 5.63 -25.46 2.21
N GLU A 61 5.97 -26.04 1.06
CA GLU A 61 7.30 -25.92 0.48
C GLU A 61 7.68 -24.48 0.14
N LEU A 62 6.78 -23.75 -0.53
CA LEU A 62 6.98 -22.35 -0.89
C LEU A 62 7.24 -21.48 0.33
N LEU A 63 6.45 -21.59 1.39
CA LEU A 63 6.61 -20.75 2.58
C LEU A 63 7.91 -21.06 3.34
N GLU A 64 8.40 -22.29 3.31
CA GLU A 64 9.72 -22.64 3.85
C GLU A 64 10.86 -22.05 3.01
N GLN A 65 10.75 -22.10 1.68
CA GLN A 65 11.71 -21.47 0.78
C GLN A 65 11.74 -19.95 0.98
N GLN A 66 10.55 -19.32 1.10
CA GLN A 66 10.43 -17.89 1.34
C GLN A 66 11.01 -17.47 2.69
N GLU A 67 10.81 -18.25 3.76
CA GLU A 67 11.41 -17.97 5.07
C GLU A 67 12.95 -18.05 5.01
N ALA A 68 13.50 -19.08 4.36
CA ALA A 68 14.93 -19.24 4.21
C ALA A 68 15.53 -18.07 3.41
N PHE A 69 14.90 -17.72 2.29
CA PHE A 69 15.29 -16.58 1.46
C PHE A 69 15.20 -15.26 2.24
N ALA A 70 14.10 -15.05 2.97
CA ALA A 70 13.88 -13.78 3.66
C ALA A 70 14.91 -13.49 4.74
N ARG A 71 15.38 -14.53 5.44
CA ARG A 71 16.46 -14.42 6.43
C ARG A 71 17.81 -14.00 5.83
N GLU A 72 18.06 -14.39 4.59
CA GLU A 72 19.32 -14.10 3.91
C GLU A 72 19.30 -12.73 3.21
N HIS A 73 18.15 -12.32 2.67
CA HIS A 73 18.07 -11.22 1.71
C HIS A 73 17.37 -9.95 2.23
N PHE A 74 16.41 -10.04 3.16
CA PHE A 74 15.72 -8.84 3.65
C PHE A 74 16.38 -8.28 4.91
N ALA A 75 16.84 -7.03 4.83
CA ALA A 75 17.43 -6.33 5.97
C ALA A 75 16.43 -6.19 7.11
N GLN A 76 16.89 -6.38 8.35
CA GLN A 76 16.05 -6.29 9.56
C GLN A 76 14.83 -7.23 9.55
N TYR A 77 14.85 -8.30 8.75
CA TYR A 77 13.78 -9.29 8.70
C TYR A 77 13.64 -10.01 10.05
N PRO A 78 12.46 -9.97 10.70
CA PRO A 78 12.20 -10.76 11.88
C PRO A 78 11.91 -12.20 11.45
N SER A 79 12.85 -13.08 11.78
CA SER A 79 12.73 -14.53 11.59
C SER A 79 11.36 -15.05 12.06
N ARG A 80 10.69 -15.86 11.22
CA ARG A 80 9.39 -16.44 11.57
C ARG A 80 9.57 -17.37 12.79
N PRO A 81 8.78 -17.20 13.85
CA PRO A 81 8.71 -18.17 14.95
C PRO A 81 8.32 -19.57 14.47
N ASP A 82 8.96 -20.61 15.02
CA ASP A 82 8.79 -22.00 14.56
C ASP A 82 7.34 -22.49 14.66
N ASN A 83 6.58 -22.02 15.65
CA ASN A 83 5.18 -22.35 15.86
C ASN A 83 4.23 -21.80 14.79
N LEU A 84 4.70 -20.90 13.91
CA LEU A 84 3.95 -20.39 12.76
C LEU A 84 4.26 -21.14 11.46
N LYS A 85 5.12 -22.15 11.53
CA LYS A 85 5.39 -23.03 10.38
C LYS A 85 4.10 -23.76 10.01
N LEU A 86 3.74 -23.77 8.72
CA LEU A 86 2.67 -24.66 8.29
C LEU A 86 3.07 -26.12 8.54
N PRO A 87 2.22 -26.92 9.20
CA PRO A 87 2.46 -28.34 9.36
C PRO A 87 2.45 -29.06 8.01
N ALA A 88 3.05 -30.25 7.95
CA ALA A 88 3.07 -31.05 6.72
C ALA A 88 1.69 -31.55 6.29
N ALA A 89 0.75 -31.67 7.24
CA ALA A 89 -0.64 -32.05 7.00
C ALA A 89 -1.56 -30.86 7.28
N PRO A 90 -2.63 -30.67 6.49
CA PRO A 90 -3.66 -29.65 6.70
C PRO A 90 -4.16 -29.56 8.14
N ALA A 91 -4.24 -28.33 8.66
CA ALA A 91 -4.98 -28.05 9.89
C ALA A 91 -6.50 -28.01 9.62
N ASP A 92 -7.31 -28.18 10.67
CA ASP A 92 -8.78 -28.13 10.57
C ASP A 92 -9.29 -26.79 10.01
N ASN A 93 -8.63 -25.68 10.36
CA ASN A 93 -8.91 -24.35 9.81
C ASN A 93 -7.78 -23.91 8.87
N LEU A 94 -7.87 -24.36 7.60
CA LEU A 94 -6.87 -24.09 6.57
C LEU A 94 -6.62 -22.60 6.32
N ARG A 95 -7.69 -21.81 6.18
CA ARG A 95 -7.58 -20.35 5.99
C ARG A 95 -6.80 -19.73 7.14
N HIS A 96 -7.21 -19.99 8.38
CA HIS A 96 -6.55 -19.40 9.55
C HIS A 96 -5.07 -19.80 9.61
N ALA A 97 -4.75 -21.08 9.44
CA ALA A 97 -3.36 -21.55 9.46
C ALA A 97 -2.51 -20.89 8.36
N PHE A 98 -3.07 -20.73 7.15
CA PHE A 98 -2.40 -20.05 6.05
C PHE A 98 -2.12 -18.58 6.36
N LEU A 99 -3.12 -17.83 6.83
CA LEU A 99 -2.95 -16.40 7.19
C LEU A 99 -1.95 -16.21 8.33
N MET A 100 -1.98 -17.10 9.33
CA MET A 100 -1.00 -17.12 10.42
C MET A 100 0.42 -17.39 9.92
N ALA A 101 0.60 -18.30 8.96
CA ALA A 101 1.90 -18.60 8.37
C ALA A 101 2.45 -17.47 7.50
N LEU A 102 1.58 -16.73 6.79
CA LEU A 102 1.94 -15.49 6.11
C LEU A 102 2.25 -14.34 7.09
N ARG A 103 1.88 -14.50 8.36
CA ARG A 103 1.95 -13.47 9.41
C ARG A 103 1.18 -12.21 9.02
N ILE A 104 -0.04 -12.39 8.52
CA ILE A 104 -1.03 -11.32 8.32
C ILE A 104 -2.20 -11.52 9.29
N ASN A 105 -3.04 -10.50 9.44
CA ASN A 105 -4.16 -10.54 10.38
C ASN A 105 -5.13 -11.68 9.99
N PRO A 106 -5.35 -12.71 10.84
CA PRO A 106 -6.21 -13.83 10.49
C PRO A 106 -7.71 -13.47 10.51
N GLN A 107 -8.07 -12.24 10.91
CA GLN A 107 -9.44 -11.74 10.92
C GLN A 107 -9.84 -11.10 9.59
N ILE A 108 -8.93 -10.95 8.60
CA ILE A 108 -9.30 -10.42 7.29
C ILE A 108 -10.40 -11.26 6.63
N HIS A 109 -11.37 -10.59 6.01
CA HIS A 109 -12.58 -11.26 5.53
C HIS A 109 -12.35 -12.02 4.22
N LEU A 110 -11.43 -11.55 3.37
CA LEU A 110 -11.17 -12.10 2.03
C LEU A 110 -12.47 -12.29 1.23
N ALA A 111 -13.33 -11.28 1.27
CA ALA A 111 -14.62 -11.30 0.60
C ALA A 111 -14.43 -11.53 -0.91
N MET A 112 -15.27 -12.39 -1.50
CA MET A 112 -15.28 -12.61 -2.95
C MET A 112 -16.01 -11.46 -3.63
N VAL A 113 -15.31 -10.33 -3.78
CA VAL A 113 -15.84 -9.10 -4.36
C VAL A 113 -14.89 -8.52 -5.40
N ILE A 114 -15.42 -7.69 -6.28
CA ILE A 114 -14.63 -6.73 -7.06
C ILE A 114 -15.07 -5.31 -6.74
N GLN A 115 -14.11 -4.39 -6.81
CA GLN A 115 -14.36 -2.97 -6.80
C GLN A 115 -14.51 -2.47 -8.24
N PRO A 116 -15.65 -1.88 -8.65
CA PRO A 116 -15.78 -1.30 -9.98
C PRO A 116 -15.04 0.04 -10.06
N LEU A 117 -14.68 0.45 -11.27
CA LEU A 117 -14.24 1.84 -11.52
C LEU A 117 -15.36 2.82 -11.12
N PRO A 118 -15.02 4.00 -10.55
CA PRO A 118 -16.00 5.02 -10.20
C PRO A 118 -16.94 5.36 -11.38
N GLY A 119 -18.25 5.19 -11.16
CA GLY A 119 -19.27 5.40 -12.20
C GLY A 119 -19.69 4.12 -12.93
N GLN A 120 -19.08 2.98 -12.62
CA GLN A 120 -19.43 1.65 -13.15
C GLN A 120 -20.01 0.74 -12.05
N ASP A 121 -20.79 1.31 -11.14
CA ASP A 121 -21.17 0.69 -9.87
C ASP A 121 -22.06 -0.58 -9.99
N LEU A 122 -22.61 -0.89 -11.17
CA LEU A 122 -23.52 -2.01 -11.44
C LEU A 122 -24.61 -2.18 -10.35
N PRO A 123 -25.50 -1.18 -10.15
CA PRO A 123 -26.44 -1.12 -9.02
C PRO A 123 -27.44 -2.29 -8.93
N GLN A 124 -27.59 -3.07 -10.00
CA GLN A 124 -28.42 -4.28 -10.05
C GLN A 124 -27.75 -5.51 -9.41
N ARG A 125 -26.43 -5.48 -9.20
CA ARG A 125 -25.68 -6.53 -8.51
C ARG A 125 -25.80 -6.34 -7.00
N GLU A 126 -25.59 -7.41 -6.25
CA GLU A 126 -25.46 -7.32 -4.79
C GLU A 126 -24.15 -6.62 -4.42
N HIS A 127 -24.21 -5.73 -3.41
CA HIS A 127 -23.04 -5.06 -2.85
C HIS A 127 -22.85 -5.38 -1.38
N LEU A 128 -21.60 -5.58 -0.98
CA LEU A 128 -21.20 -5.59 0.41
C LEU A 128 -20.90 -4.18 0.91
N LYS A 129 -21.12 -3.97 2.20
CA LYS A 129 -20.65 -2.79 2.93
C LYS A 129 -19.19 -2.95 3.34
N ALA A 130 -18.54 -1.84 3.68
CA ALA A 130 -17.13 -1.85 4.08
C ALA A 130 -16.85 -2.75 5.30
N ASP A 131 -17.74 -2.79 6.29
CA ASP A 131 -17.66 -3.66 7.47
C ASP A 131 -17.75 -5.16 7.15
N GLN A 132 -18.22 -5.53 5.96
CA GLN A 132 -18.27 -6.91 5.49
C GLN A 132 -17.02 -7.31 4.68
N VAL A 133 -16.15 -6.36 4.34
CA VAL A 133 -14.96 -6.57 3.51
C VAL A 133 -13.66 -6.33 4.27
N MET A 134 -13.69 -5.43 5.25
CA MET A 134 -12.51 -4.94 5.97
C MET A 134 -12.57 -5.27 7.46
N VAL A 135 -11.40 -5.49 8.07
CA VAL A 135 -11.24 -5.49 9.53
C VAL A 135 -11.43 -4.07 10.05
N ALA A 136 -11.84 -3.92 11.32
CA ALA A 136 -12.14 -2.63 11.95
C ALA A 136 -11.12 -1.53 11.58
N GLN A 137 -11.58 -0.65 10.71
CA GLN A 137 -10.95 0.60 10.36
C GLN A 137 -12.05 1.63 10.54
N THR A 138 -11.71 2.89 10.83
CA THR A 138 -12.74 3.94 10.84
C THR A 138 -13.45 3.90 9.48
N LEU A 139 -14.71 3.42 9.42
CA LEU A 139 -15.35 3.02 8.14
C LEU A 139 -15.82 4.21 7.29
N SER A 140 -15.82 5.42 7.86
CA SER A 140 -16.36 6.63 7.22
C SER A 140 -15.73 6.95 5.85
N PRO A 141 -14.40 6.85 5.66
CA PRO A 141 -13.77 7.05 4.35
C PRO A 141 -14.12 5.94 3.34
N TRP A 142 -14.18 4.69 3.80
CA TRP A 142 -14.40 3.49 2.98
C TRP A 142 -15.84 3.32 2.47
N ASN A 143 -16.82 3.96 3.11
CA ASN A 143 -18.23 3.93 2.68
C ASN A 143 -18.47 4.46 1.25
N ARG A 144 -17.47 5.12 0.65
CA ARG A 144 -17.52 5.59 -0.74
C ARG A 144 -17.15 4.50 -1.75
N GLN A 145 -16.44 3.45 -1.35
CA GLN A 145 -16.11 2.31 -2.18
C GLN A 145 -17.35 1.43 -2.41
N ARG A 146 -17.30 0.61 -3.45
CA ARG A 146 -18.38 -0.30 -3.85
C ARG A 146 -17.77 -1.68 -4.01
N PHE A 147 -18.39 -2.68 -3.40
CA PHE A 147 -17.90 -4.05 -3.42
C PHE A 147 -18.97 -4.94 -4.04
N ILE A 148 -18.84 -5.28 -5.31
CA ILE A 148 -19.79 -6.13 -6.02
C ILE A 148 -19.49 -7.59 -5.67
N VAL A 149 -20.49 -8.30 -5.14
CA VAL A 149 -20.38 -9.72 -4.79
C VAL A 149 -20.15 -10.56 -6.04
N LEU A 150 -19.24 -11.54 -5.91
CA LEU A 150 -18.98 -12.58 -6.89
C LEU A 150 -19.42 -13.96 -6.35
N ALA A 151 -20.01 -14.78 -7.21
CA ALA A 151 -20.35 -16.16 -6.88
C ALA A 151 -19.20 -17.13 -7.19
N ASP A 152 -19.13 -18.25 -6.47
CA ASP A 152 -18.21 -19.36 -6.79
C ASP A 152 -18.43 -19.85 -8.23
N GLY A 153 -17.35 -19.99 -8.98
CA GLY A 153 -17.35 -20.36 -10.39
C GLY A 153 -17.79 -19.25 -11.36
N GLU A 154 -18.16 -18.07 -10.87
CA GLU A 154 -18.55 -16.95 -11.75
C GLU A 154 -17.36 -16.55 -12.65
N PRO A 155 -17.56 -16.42 -13.96
CA PRO A 155 -16.51 -15.92 -14.84
C PRO A 155 -16.33 -14.41 -14.66
N VAL A 156 -15.12 -13.98 -14.31
CA VAL A 156 -14.77 -12.59 -14.05
C VAL A 156 -13.52 -12.18 -14.85
N SER A 157 -13.42 -10.90 -15.20
CA SER A 157 -12.24 -10.35 -15.87
C SER A 157 -11.00 -10.47 -14.98
N ALA A 158 -9.89 -10.96 -15.55
CA ALA A 158 -8.58 -10.99 -14.90
C ALA A 158 -8.16 -9.60 -14.38
N LEU A 159 -8.36 -8.55 -15.19
CA LEU A 159 -8.10 -7.17 -14.80
C LEU A 159 -8.92 -6.77 -13.57
N ALA A 160 -10.19 -7.14 -13.51
CA ALA A 160 -11.04 -6.77 -12.39
C ALA A 160 -10.61 -7.45 -11.10
N VAL A 161 -10.21 -8.72 -11.16
CA VAL A 161 -9.67 -9.45 -10.00
C VAL A 161 -8.35 -8.83 -9.54
N LEU A 162 -7.40 -8.64 -10.46
CA LEU A 162 -6.08 -8.09 -10.17
C LEU A 162 -6.16 -6.67 -9.58
N ALA A 163 -6.93 -5.79 -10.22
CA ALA A 163 -7.08 -4.41 -9.78
C ALA A 163 -7.79 -4.33 -8.42
N SER A 164 -8.90 -5.05 -8.24
CA SER A 164 -9.61 -5.05 -6.95
C SER A 164 -8.74 -5.58 -5.81
N ALA A 165 -7.96 -6.63 -6.08
CA ALA A 165 -7.08 -7.22 -5.09
C ALA A 165 -5.91 -6.31 -4.70
N ALA A 166 -5.51 -5.35 -5.54
CA ALA A 166 -4.45 -4.40 -5.20
C ALA A 166 -4.80 -3.49 -4.02
N ASP A 167 -6.07 -3.38 -3.64
CA ASP A 167 -6.51 -2.59 -2.48
C ASP A 167 -6.72 -3.47 -1.23
N GLU A 168 -6.67 -4.80 -1.36
CA GLU A 168 -6.95 -5.72 -0.25
C GLU A 168 -5.96 -5.67 0.92
N PRO A 169 -4.65 -5.41 0.74
CA PRO A 169 -3.74 -5.20 1.86
C PRO A 169 -4.24 -4.14 2.86
N ASP A 170 -4.77 -3.04 2.34
CA ASP A 170 -5.39 -1.97 3.12
C ASP A 170 -6.71 -2.37 3.79
N TYR A 171 -7.25 -3.57 3.56
CA TYR A 171 -8.46 -4.05 4.28
C TYR A 171 -8.14 -4.66 5.63
N GLY A 172 -6.85 -4.69 5.99
CA GLY A 172 -6.38 -5.03 7.31
C GLY A 172 -5.35 -6.16 7.36
N HIS A 173 -4.66 -6.47 6.25
CA HIS A 173 -3.65 -7.53 6.24
C HIS A 173 -2.57 -7.28 7.30
N ASP A 174 -2.14 -6.02 7.42
CA ASP A 174 -1.02 -5.60 8.26
C ASP A 174 -1.47 -4.87 9.54
N ILE A 175 -2.71 -5.10 9.99
CA ILE A 175 -3.25 -4.52 11.22
C ILE A 175 -2.98 -5.39 12.45
N ASN A 176 -2.51 -4.77 13.53
CA ASN A 176 -2.33 -5.36 14.86
C ASN A 176 -1.36 -6.56 14.91
N LEU A 177 -0.23 -6.44 14.21
CA LEU A 177 0.74 -7.53 14.06
C LEU A 177 1.92 -7.48 15.05
N PHE A 178 2.15 -6.34 15.70
CA PHE A 178 3.30 -6.13 16.59
C PHE A 178 2.99 -6.52 18.03
N SER A 179 4.01 -6.89 18.81
CA SER A 179 3.83 -7.43 20.18
C SER A 179 3.19 -6.47 21.19
N ASP A 180 3.18 -5.18 20.87
CA ASP A 180 2.58 -4.09 21.63
C ASP A 180 1.24 -3.61 21.04
N ASN A 181 0.75 -4.24 19.97
CA ASN A 181 -0.60 -4.03 19.44
C ASN A 181 -1.63 -4.91 20.18
N PRO A 182 -2.92 -4.53 20.18
CA PRO A 182 -3.98 -5.39 20.72
C PRO A 182 -4.15 -6.68 19.90
N GLY A 183 -4.72 -7.72 20.51
CA GLY A 183 -5.08 -8.98 19.82
C GLY A 183 -4.15 -10.15 20.13
N GLU A 184 -4.58 -11.35 19.73
CA GLU A 184 -3.92 -12.61 20.12
C GLU A 184 -2.69 -12.95 19.25
N VAL A 185 -2.66 -12.50 18.00
CA VAL A 185 -1.59 -12.83 17.04
C VAL A 185 -0.33 -11.98 17.19
N ALA A 186 -0.49 -10.75 17.67
CA ALA A 186 0.56 -9.79 17.97
C ALA A 186 1.72 -10.42 18.78
N ALA A 187 1.38 -11.18 19.82
CA ALA A 187 2.35 -11.85 20.68
C ALA A 187 3.04 -13.06 20.02
N LEU A 188 2.45 -13.61 18.95
CA LEU A 188 2.90 -14.85 18.30
C LEU A 188 3.82 -14.60 17.10
N TYR A 189 3.65 -13.48 16.39
CA TYR A 189 4.27 -13.23 15.08
C TYR A 189 5.77 -12.88 15.11
N GLY A 190 6.28 -12.50 16.27
CA GLY A 190 7.71 -12.26 16.47
C GLY A 190 8.25 -11.00 15.78
N PHE A 191 7.39 -10.07 15.36
CA PHE A 191 7.81 -8.79 14.80
C PHE A 191 8.48 -7.88 15.84
N GLY A 192 8.22 -8.09 17.14
CA GLY A 192 8.64 -7.19 18.21
C GLY A 192 7.69 -5.99 18.34
N PRO A 193 8.09 -4.92 19.06
CA PRO A 193 7.27 -3.70 19.17
C PRO A 193 7.16 -2.99 17.83
N GLN A 194 6.05 -2.30 17.59
CA GLN A 194 5.79 -1.51 16.40
C GLN A 194 6.95 -0.54 16.15
N SER A 195 7.51 -0.58 14.95
CA SER A 195 8.69 0.24 14.63
C SER A 195 8.34 1.71 14.53
N PHE A 196 7.23 2.02 13.84
CA PHE A 196 6.72 3.37 13.65
C PHE A 196 5.23 3.35 13.28
N GLY A 197 4.55 4.49 13.38
CA GLY A 197 3.08 4.60 13.29
C GLY A 197 2.46 5.04 14.63
N ASP A 198 1.21 5.52 14.61
CA ASP A 198 0.51 5.97 15.82
C ASP A 198 -0.23 4.82 16.49
N GLU A 199 0.26 4.38 17.65
CA GLU A 199 -0.38 3.31 18.43
C GLU A 199 -1.84 3.64 18.83
N ARG A 200 -2.23 4.92 18.83
CA ARG A 200 -3.61 5.34 19.12
C ARG A 200 -4.58 4.99 17.98
N PHE A 201 -4.06 4.75 16.77
CA PHE A 201 -4.85 4.48 15.58
C PHE A 201 -4.51 3.09 15.03
N GLU A 202 -5.46 2.17 15.10
CA GLU A 202 -5.32 0.76 14.69
C GLU A 202 -4.66 0.56 13.31
N TYR A 203 -5.07 1.33 12.31
CA TYR A 203 -4.50 1.24 10.95
C TYR A 203 -3.02 1.63 10.88
N SER A 204 -2.49 2.41 11.82
CA SER A 204 -1.09 2.86 11.76
C SER A 204 -0.10 1.72 11.95
N SER A 205 -0.54 0.59 12.51
CA SER A 205 0.26 -0.63 12.59
C SER A 205 0.65 -1.18 11.21
N GLN A 206 -0.04 -0.80 10.13
CA GLN A 206 0.34 -1.22 8.78
C GLN A 206 1.56 -0.46 8.23
N ALA A 207 1.87 0.73 8.75
CA ALA A 207 2.88 1.62 8.16
C ALA A 207 4.24 0.95 7.93
N PRO A 208 4.79 0.11 8.83
CA PRO A 208 6.06 -0.58 8.58
C PRO A 208 6.05 -1.61 7.45
N PHE A 209 4.87 -2.11 7.05
CA PHE A 209 4.71 -3.05 5.94
C PHE A 209 4.39 -2.36 4.61
N HIS A 210 4.01 -1.09 4.65
CA HIS A 210 3.59 -0.29 3.49
C HIS A 210 4.59 0.81 3.10
N MET A 211 5.40 1.27 4.07
CA MET A 211 6.41 2.31 3.88
C MET A 211 7.81 1.71 3.97
N GLY A 212 8.70 2.14 3.08
CA GLY A 212 10.07 1.67 2.96
C GLY A 212 11.03 2.85 2.90
N PHE A 213 11.51 3.30 4.05
CA PHE A 213 12.45 4.41 4.14
C PHE A 213 13.88 3.94 3.84
N PHE A 214 14.12 3.31 2.71
CA PHE A 214 15.36 2.56 2.41
C PHE A 214 16.56 3.44 2.03
N HIS A 215 16.31 4.70 1.66
CA HIS A 215 17.31 5.64 1.14
C HIS A 215 17.61 6.78 2.12
N GLU A 216 17.39 6.54 3.39
CA GLU A 216 17.62 7.53 4.43
C GLU A 216 19.12 7.61 4.79
N ASN A 217 19.56 8.75 5.30
CA ASN A 217 20.98 8.94 5.62
C ASN A 217 21.44 7.95 6.72
N PRO A 218 22.62 7.31 6.61
CA PRO A 218 23.14 6.41 7.65
C PRO A 218 23.22 7.02 9.06
N VAL A 219 23.43 8.34 9.16
CA VAL A 219 23.41 9.06 10.44
C VAL A 219 22.01 9.04 11.06
N VAL A 220 20.96 9.18 10.25
CA VAL A 220 19.57 9.09 10.71
C VAL A 220 19.26 7.67 11.16
N TYR A 221 19.68 6.63 10.44
CA TYR A 221 19.51 5.24 10.92
C TYR A 221 20.28 4.95 12.20
N ALA A 222 21.50 5.45 12.36
CA ALA A 222 22.27 5.28 13.59
C ALA A 222 21.54 5.89 14.80
N ALA A 223 20.77 6.94 14.57
CA ALA A 223 20.02 7.66 15.57
C ALA A 223 18.60 7.04 15.78
N ALA A 224 17.96 6.58 14.70
CA ALA A 224 16.58 6.09 14.65
C ALA A 224 16.47 4.77 13.87
N GLY A 225 17.19 3.74 14.33
CA GLY A 225 17.27 2.45 13.66
C GLY A 225 15.94 1.71 13.49
N PHE A 226 14.88 2.14 14.20
CA PHE A 226 13.54 1.62 13.98
C PHE A 226 12.98 1.95 12.59
N LEU A 227 13.43 3.02 11.93
CA LEU A 227 13.02 3.34 10.55
C LEU A 227 13.48 2.28 9.54
N ALA A 228 14.57 1.57 9.84
CA ALA A 228 15.07 0.47 9.02
C ALA A 228 14.26 -0.84 9.20
N ARG A 229 13.36 -0.90 10.19
CA ARG A 229 12.43 -2.03 10.38
C ARG A 229 11.17 -1.79 9.55
N SER A 230 11.34 -1.92 8.24
CA SER A 230 10.28 -1.82 7.23
C SER A 230 10.40 -2.99 6.24
N TRP A 231 9.26 -3.53 5.81
CA TRP A 231 9.20 -4.78 5.03
C TRP A 231 8.21 -4.81 3.83
N PRO A 232 7.96 -3.70 3.09
CA PRO A 232 7.11 -3.75 1.89
C PRO A 232 7.71 -4.59 0.75
N ASP A 233 9.04 -4.63 0.65
CA ASP A 233 9.77 -5.48 -0.32
C ASP A 233 9.58 -6.97 -0.03
N TRP A 234 9.62 -7.36 1.25
CA TRP A 234 9.29 -8.72 1.67
C TRP A 234 7.83 -9.10 1.39
N ARG A 235 6.86 -8.20 1.66
CA ARG A 235 5.45 -8.44 1.35
C ARG A 235 5.23 -8.68 -0.15
N ALA A 236 5.80 -7.82 -1.00
CA ALA A 236 5.73 -8.01 -2.45
C ALA A 236 6.35 -9.35 -2.91
N TYR A 237 7.49 -9.74 -2.35
CA TYR A 237 8.13 -11.03 -2.63
C TYR A 237 7.26 -12.22 -2.20
N GLN A 238 6.69 -12.16 -0.99
CA GLN A 238 5.82 -13.20 -0.44
C GLN A 238 4.62 -13.44 -1.38
N TYR A 239 3.93 -12.37 -1.77
CA TYR A 239 2.76 -12.44 -2.64
C TYR A 239 3.09 -12.79 -4.09
N MET A 240 4.22 -12.33 -4.62
CA MET A 240 4.71 -12.75 -5.94
C MET A 240 4.93 -14.27 -6.03
N GLY A 241 5.51 -14.87 -4.99
CA GLY A 241 5.69 -16.33 -4.94
C GLY A 241 4.38 -17.10 -4.93
N LEU A 242 3.38 -16.63 -4.15
CA LEU A 242 2.05 -17.22 -4.12
C LEU A 242 1.32 -17.07 -5.46
N ALA A 243 1.42 -15.90 -6.09
CA ALA A 243 0.84 -15.65 -7.41
C ALA A 243 1.39 -16.62 -8.46
N ARG A 244 2.72 -16.76 -8.52
CA ARG A 244 3.39 -17.68 -9.45
C ARG A 244 3.02 -19.13 -9.19
N LEU A 245 2.96 -19.56 -7.94
CA LEU A 245 2.49 -20.90 -7.59
C LEU A 245 1.07 -21.15 -8.11
N ALA A 246 0.15 -20.22 -7.83
CA ALA A 246 -1.24 -20.34 -8.24
C ALA A 246 -1.40 -20.35 -9.77
N PHE A 247 -0.70 -19.49 -10.50
CA PHE A 247 -0.70 -19.53 -11.97
C PHE A 247 -0.13 -20.84 -12.52
N ALA A 248 1.00 -21.31 -11.99
CA ALA A 248 1.67 -22.52 -12.45
C ALA A 248 0.85 -23.80 -12.20
N THR A 249 -0.06 -23.77 -11.22
CA THR A 249 -0.86 -24.93 -10.79
C THR A 249 -2.32 -24.87 -11.25
N GLY A 250 -2.69 -23.88 -12.08
CA GLY A 250 -4.02 -23.80 -12.69
C GLY A 250 -5.08 -23.11 -11.83
N HIS A 251 -4.66 -22.23 -10.90
CA HIS A 251 -5.52 -21.44 -10.03
C HIS A 251 -5.44 -19.93 -10.35
N PRO A 252 -5.84 -19.51 -11.57
CA PRO A 252 -5.59 -18.15 -12.04
C PRO A 252 -6.34 -17.07 -11.24
N TYR A 253 -7.49 -17.38 -10.64
CA TYR A 253 -8.19 -16.42 -9.76
C TYR A 253 -7.32 -16.01 -8.58
N TRP A 254 -6.75 -16.99 -7.86
CA TRP A 254 -5.79 -16.71 -6.78
C TRP A 254 -4.45 -16.18 -7.29
N GLY A 255 -4.01 -16.61 -8.47
CA GLY A 255 -2.85 -16.03 -9.15
C GLY A 255 -2.98 -14.51 -9.30
N TYR A 256 -4.11 -14.03 -9.83
CA TYR A 256 -4.37 -12.59 -9.97
C TYR A 256 -4.60 -11.89 -8.62
N ARG A 257 -5.29 -12.51 -7.65
CA ARG A 257 -5.48 -11.87 -6.33
C ARG A 257 -4.15 -11.70 -5.58
N PHE A 258 -3.32 -12.74 -5.50
CA PHE A 258 -1.99 -12.62 -4.87
C PHE A 258 -1.09 -11.65 -5.63
N LEU A 259 -1.15 -11.62 -6.96
CA LEU A 259 -0.41 -10.63 -7.74
C LEU A 259 -0.88 -9.21 -7.41
N GLY A 260 -2.18 -9.00 -7.19
CA GLY A 260 -2.75 -7.74 -6.71
C GLY A 260 -2.19 -7.35 -5.34
N TRP A 261 -2.16 -8.28 -4.38
CA TRP A 261 -1.59 -8.01 -3.05
C TRP A 261 -0.12 -7.58 -3.13
N GLY A 262 0.68 -8.21 -4.00
CA GLY A 262 2.07 -7.78 -4.21
C GLY A 262 2.19 -6.42 -4.91
N LEU A 263 1.29 -6.16 -5.87
CA LEU A 263 1.24 -4.91 -6.63
C LEU A 263 0.95 -3.70 -5.73
N HIS A 264 0.13 -3.88 -4.70
CA HIS A 264 -0.13 -2.87 -3.67
C HIS A 264 1.16 -2.23 -3.14
N HIS A 265 2.09 -3.06 -2.64
CA HIS A 265 3.34 -2.58 -2.03
C HIS A 265 4.28 -1.91 -3.05
N VAL A 266 4.23 -2.31 -4.32
CA VAL A 266 4.94 -1.60 -5.40
C VAL A 266 4.37 -0.20 -5.59
N GLN A 267 3.05 -0.10 -5.62
CA GLN A 267 2.33 1.15 -5.85
C GLN A 267 2.50 2.12 -4.68
N ASP A 268 2.45 1.61 -3.45
CA ASP A 268 2.71 2.39 -2.24
C ASP A 268 4.08 3.07 -2.28
N LEU A 269 5.13 2.32 -2.64
CA LEU A 269 6.49 2.84 -2.71
C LEU A 269 6.73 3.84 -3.85
N THR A 270 5.75 4.08 -4.73
CA THR A 270 5.81 5.18 -5.69
C THR A 270 5.48 6.53 -5.04
N GLN A 271 4.84 6.53 -3.87
CA GLN A 271 4.45 7.71 -3.12
C GLN A 271 5.64 8.23 -2.27
N PRO A 272 6.11 9.48 -2.44
CA PRO A 272 7.31 9.97 -1.75
C PRO A 272 7.30 9.95 -0.21
N TYR A 273 6.15 10.14 0.44
CA TYR A 273 5.94 10.00 1.88
C TYR A 273 6.01 8.53 2.36
N HIS A 274 5.88 7.55 1.46
CA HIS A 274 6.12 6.14 1.78
C HIS A 274 7.59 5.75 1.58
N ALA A 275 8.37 6.57 0.88
CA ALA A 275 9.81 6.36 0.64
C ALA A 275 10.72 7.24 1.52
N LYS A 276 10.20 8.33 2.11
CA LYS A 276 10.93 9.20 3.05
C LYS A 276 10.04 9.66 4.22
N PRO A 277 10.56 9.64 5.46
CA PRO A 277 9.80 10.05 6.65
C PRO A 277 9.60 11.57 6.73
N LEU A 278 10.55 12.35 6.20
CA LEU A 278 10.50 13.81 6.17
C LEU A 278 10.91 14.32 4.78
N PRO A 279 10.05 14.17 3.76
CA PRO A 279 10.32 14.75 2.44
C PRO A 279 10.59 16.26 2.55
N GLY A 280 11.58 16.76 1.81
CA GLY A 280 11.94 18.19 1.79
C GLY A 280 12.73 18.71 3.00
N VAL A 281 13.08 17.84 3.98
CA VAL A 281 13.90 18.25 5.14
C VAL A 281 15.31 17.69 5.02
N GLU A 282 16.30 18.58 4.98
CA GLU A 282 17.72 18.20 4.94
C GLU A 282 18.24 17.65 6.28
N LEU A 283 19.29 16.82 6.22
CA LEU A 283 19.92 16.22 7.40
C LEU A 283 20.29 17.25 8.47
N ALA A 284 20.89 18.38 8.07
CA ALA A 284 21.29 19.43 9.01
C ALA A 284 20.09 20.01 9.77
N SER A 285 18.96 20.17 9.09
CA SER A 285 17.70 20.63 9.69
C SER A 285 17.12 19.56 10.63
N MET A 286 17.16 18.28 10.25
CA MET A 286 16.75 17.18 11.13
C MET A 286 17.59 17.13 12.41
N LEU A 287 18.92 17.22 12.30
CA LEU A 287 19.84 17.22 13.43
C LEU A 287 19.64 18.47 14.32
N LEU A 288 19.38 19.64 13.73
CA LEU A 288 19.10 20.86 14.48
C LEU A 288 17.79 20.75 15.27
N MET A 289 16.72 20.27 14.63
CA MET A 289 15.42 20.04 15.29
C MET A 289 15.58 19.05 16.45
N GLU A 290 16.36 17.99 16.26
CA GLU A 290 16.66 17.03 17.32
C GLU A 290 17.47 17.66 18.45
N GLY A 291 18.52 18.43 18.13
CA GLY A 291 19.34 19.13 19.12
C GLY A 291 18.51 20.10 19.97
N LYS A 292 17.59 20.84 19.34
CA LYS A 292 16.63 21.71 20.04
C LYS A 292 15.69 20.92 20.95
N ALA A 293 15.12 19.82 20.45
CA ALA A 293 14.22 18.97 21.22
C ALA A 293 14.92 18.35 22.45
N LEU A 294 16.16 17.88 22.32
CA LEU A 294 16.97 17.37 23.43
C LEU A 294 17.30 18.45 24.48
N ALA A 295 17.41 19.71 24.04
CA ALA A 295 17.58 20.86 24.93
C ALA A 295 16.27 21.35 25.58
N GLY A 296 15.14 20.67 25.34
CA GLY A 296 13.83 21.01 25.90
C GLY A 296 12.97 21.93 25.01
N TYR A 297 13.42 22.25 23.79
CA TYR A 297 12.71 23.11 22.84
C TYR A 297 12.18 22.27 21.67
N GLY A 298 11.08 21.55 21.91
CA GLY A 298 10.54 20.55 20.97
C GLY A 298 9.62 21.08 19.86
N ASP A 299 9.22 22.36 19.91
CA ASP A 299 8.14 22.90 19.07
C ASP A 299 8.42 22.78 17.57
N ASP A 300 9.65 23.09 17.13
CA ASP A 300 10.03 22.97 15.71
C ASP A 300 9.87 21.54 15.18
N LYS A 301 10.15 20.55 16.03
CA LYS A 301 10.04 19.14 15.66
C LYS A 301 8.57 18.69 15.62
N LEU A 302 7.75 19.14 16.57
CA LEU A 302 6.30 18.91 16.53
C LEU A 302 5.66 19.53 15.29
N ALA A 303 6.05 20.75 14.93
CA ALA A 303 5.57 21.41 13.71
C ALA A 303 5.99 20.66 12.44
N ALA A 304 7.19 20.05 12.41
CA ALA A 304 7.61 19.22 11.28
C ALA A 304 6.77 17.94 11.13
N VAL A 305 6.41 17.31 12.24
CA VAL A 305 5.50 16.15 12.28
C VAL A 305 4.14 16.50 11.70
N GLU A 306 3.52 17.56 12.25
CA GLU A 306 2.19 18.01 11.84
C GLU A 306 2.16 18.42 10.36
N ARG A 307 3.23 19.08 9.89
CA ARG A 307 3.36 19.45 8.48
C ARG A 307 3.37 18.23 7.58
N VAL A 308 4.20 17.22 7.87
CA VAL A 308 4.28 16.01 7.03
C VAL A 308 2.96 15.24 7.04
N ALA A 309 2.38 15.04 8.21
CA ALA A 309 1.06 14.42 8.37
C ALA A 309 -0.02 15.14 7.54
N THR A 310 -0.08 16.47 7.64
CA THR A 310 -1.05 17.29 6.92
C THR A 310 -0.84 17.22 5.42
N ARG A 311 0.40 17.39 4.95
CA ARG A 311 0.72 17.40 3.52
C ARG A 311 0.47 16.05 2.87
N HIS A 312 0.85 14.96 3.54
CA HIS A 312 0.58 13.60 3.10
C HIS A 312 -0.93 13.37 2.93
N MET A 313 -1.71 13.63 3.98
CA MET A 313 -3.16 13.44 3.97
C MET A 313 -3.87 14.32 2.91
N GLU A 314 -3.51 15.59 2.81
CA GLU A 314 -4.19 16.53 1.92
C GLU A 314 -3.90 16.25 0.43
N VAL A 315 -2.66 15.86 0.08
CA VAL A 315 -2.35 15.55 -1.33
C VAL A 315 -3.06 14.28 -1.81
N GLU A 316 -3.22 13.28 -0.94
CA GLU A 316 -3.95 12.06 -1.28
C GLU A 316 -5.45 12.34 -1.43
N LYS A 317 -6.05 13.17 -0.55
CA LYS A 317 -7.43 13.66 -0.71
C LYS A 317 -7.61 14.41 -2.03
N TYR A 318 -6.66 15.29 -2.38
CA TYR A 318 -6.68 16.05 -3.61
C TYR A 318 -6.68 15.13 -4.84
N GLN A 319 -5.72 14.21 -4.91
CA GLN A 319 -5.60 13.26 -6.01
C GLN A 319 -6.83 12.35 -6.13
N ALA A 320 -7.31 11.80 -5.02
CA ALA A 320 -8.49 10.94 -4.96
C ALA A 320 -9.75 11.66 -5.45
N ALA A 321 -10.02 12.84 -4.88
CA ALA A 321 -11.23 13.61 -5.20
C ALA A 321 -11.23 14.08 -6.66
N TRP A 322 -10.07 14.46 -7.21
CA TRP A 322 -9.95 14.79 -8.63
C TRP A 322 -10.22 13.58 -9.51
N LEU A 323 -9.55 12.46 -9.24
CA LEU A 323 -9.66 11.25 -10.05
C LEU A 323 -11.09 10.73 -10.08
N TYR A 324 -11.76 10.65 -8.92
CA TYR A 324 -13.17 10.24 -8.84
C TYR A 324 -14.10 11.20 -9.59
N ARG A 325 -13.81 12.51 -9.58
CA ARG A 325 -14.56 13.51 -10.34
C ARG A 325 -14.39 13.29 -11.85
N LEU A 326 -13.17 13.04 -12.32
CA LEU A 326 -12.89 12.77 -13.74
C LEU A 326 -13.63 11.52 -14.23
N LEU A 327 -13.51 10.42 -13.49
CA LEU A 327 -14.08 9.12 -13.85
C LEU A 327 -15.62 9.13 -13.83
N ARG A 328 -16.24 9.69 -12.79
CA ARG A 328 -17.71 9.83 -12.73
C ARG A 328 -18.26 10.80 -13.77
N GLY A 329 -17.46 11.79 -14.18
CA GLY A 329 -17.81 12.72 -15.24
C GLY A 329 -17.74 12.12 -16.65
N GLY A 330 -17.26 10.88 -16.80
CA GLY A 330 -17.08 10.22 -18.09
C GLY A 330 -15.96 10.85 -18.94
N GLN A 331 -15.08 11.66 -18.34
CA GLN A 331 -13.95 12.23 -19.06
C GLN A 331 -12.92 11.13 -19.33
N GLN A 332 -12.73 10.79 -20.60
CA GLN A 332 -11.74 9.78 -21.00
C GLN A 332 -10.37 10.39 -21.36
N VAL A 333 -10.33 11.69 -21.66
CA VAL A 333 -9.11 12.40 -22.06
C VAL A 333 -8.82 13.47 -21.03
N HIS A 334 -7.82 13.21 -20.18
CA HIS A 334 -7.31 14.15 -19.19
C HIS A 334 -5.84 13.80 -18.87
N PRO A 335 -4.94 14.78 -18.68
CA PRO A 335 -3.53 14.51 -18.39
C PRO A 335 -3.29 13.55 -17.22
N MET A 336 -4.06 13.68 -16.14
CA MET A 336 -4.01 12.73 -15.01
C MET A 336 -4.29 11.27 -15.43
N LEU A 337 -5.29 11.03 -16.28
CA LEU A 337 -5.62 9.68 -16.74
C LEU A 337 -4.58 9.16 -17.73
N GLN A 338 -4.06 10.05 -18.58
CA GLN A 338 -2.97 9.75 -19.52
C GLN A 338 -1.70 9.33 -18.80
N ALA A 339 -1.37 9.97 -17.67
CA ALA A 339 -0.18 9.62 -16.89
C ALA A 339 -0.18 8.16 -16.42
N TYR A 340 -1.32 7.62 -15.96
CA TYR A 340 -1.41 6.21 -15.57
C TYR A 340 -1.13 5.23 -16.73
N VAL A 341 -1.64 5.55 -17.93
CA VAL A 341 -1.57 4.67 -19.11
C VAL A 341 -0.31 4.87 -19.95
N ASP A 342 0.47 5.93 -19.70
CA ASP A 342 1.63 6.27 -20.51
C ASP A 342 2.70 5.18 -20.37
N THR A 343 3.09 4.58 -21.49
CA THR A 343 4.06 3.49 -21.58
C THR A 343 5.43 3.95 -22.08
N ALA A 344 5.61 5.25 -22.35
CA ALA A 344 6.84 5.79 -22.93
C ALA A 344 8.10 5.46 -22.10
N GLU A 345 7.96 5.35 -20.78
CA GLU A 345 9.06 5.05 -19.86
C GLU A 345 9.16 3.56 -19.46
N ASP A 346 8.24 2.70 -19.88
CA ASP A 346 8.23 1.28 -19.47
C ASP A 346 9.57 0.58 -19.73
N GLY A 347 10.21 0.89 -20.87
CA GLY A 347 11.48 0.29 -21.29
C GLY A 347 12.73 0.91 -20.64
N VAL A 348 12.58 1.94 -19.80
CA VAL A 348 13.70 2.60 -19.11
C VAL A 348 14.10 1.83 -17.84
N TYR A 349 13.13 1.18 -17.20
CA TYR A 349 13.36 0.45 -15.95
C TYR A 349 14.01 -0.92 -16.21
N PRO A 350 14.88 -1.39 -15.30
CA PRO A 350 15.40 -2.75 -15.39
C PRO A 350 14.25 -3.77 -15.21
N PRO A 351 14.44 -5.03 -15.66
CA PRO A 351 13.52 -6.10 -15.33
C PRO A 351 13.30 -6.21 -13.83
N TYR A 352 12.08 -6.56 -13.42
CA TYR A 352 11.78 -6.81 -12.01
C TYR A 352 12.73 -7.84 -11.39
N SER A 353 13.21 -7.53 -10.20
CA SER A 353 14.03 -8.38 -9.33
C SER A 353 13.55 -8.24 -7.88
N VAL A 354 14.09 -9.06 -6.98
CA VAL A 354 13.76 -8.97 -5.55
C VAL A 354 14.14 -7.59 -4.98
N ASP A 355 15.24 -7.01 -5.44
CA ASP A 355 15.72 -5.70 -4.99
C ASP A 355 14.98 -4.53 -5.65
N TYR A 356 14.10 -4.78 -6.63
CA TYR A 356 13.52 -3.75 -7.49
C TYR A 356 12.73 -2.68 -6.71
N LEU A 357 11.93 -3.09 -5.72
CA LEU A 357 11.18 -2.14 -4.88
C LEU A 357 12.11 -1.19 -4.13
N ARG A 358 13.22 -1.73 -3.62
CA ARG A 358 14.22 -0.98 -2.88
C ARG A 358 15.06 -0.11 -3.81
N GLU A 359 15.75 -0.70 -4.76
CA GLU A 359 16.79 -0.03 -5.53
C GLU A 359 16.26 0.81 -6.70
N VAL A 360 15.00 0.58 -7.14
CA VAL A 360 14.40 1.29 -8.27
C VAL A 360 13.21 2.13 -7.83
N VAL A 361 12.16 1.49 -7.33
CA VAL A 361 10.86 2.16 -7.06
C VAL A 361 11.00 3.21 -5.96
N SER A 362 11.42 2.78 -4.77
CA SER A 362 11.55 3.69 -3.63
C SER A 362 12.70 4.70 -3.83
N ALA A 363 13.75 4.34 -4.58
CA ALA A 363 14.84 5.27 -4.90
C ALA A 363 14.33 6.44 -5.76
N GLN A 364 13.55 6.14 -6.80
CA GLN A 364 12.94 7.15 -7.65
C GLN A 364 11.95 8.03 -6.87
N SER A 365 11.11 7.41 -6.03
CA SER A 365 10.16 8.13 -5.21
C SER A 365 10.84 9.04 -4.15
N ALA A 366 11.87 8.53 -3.49
CA ALA A 366 12.69 9.26 -2.52
C ALA A 366 13.41 10.47 -3.15
N ALA A 367 13.84 10.36 -4.41
CA ALA A 367 14.46 11.45 -5.17
C ALA A 367 13.45 12.55 -5.53
N ALA A 368 12.19 12.19 -5.84
CA ALA A 368 11.12 13.14 -6.15
C ALA A 368 10.59 13.89 -4.91
N GLY A 369 10.78 13.34 -3.70
CA GLY A 369 10.09 13.79 -2.50
C GLY A 369 10.29 15.26 -2.11
N ALA A 370 11.46 15.85 -2.32
CA ALA A 370 11.69 17.25 -1.95
C ALA A 370 10.88 18.22 -2.83
N GLY A 371 10.90 18.02 -4.15
CA GLY A 371 10.12 18.85 -5.08
C GLY A 371 8.62 18.65 -4.92
N PHE A 372 8.18 17.43 -4.63
CA PHE A 372 6.77 17.15 -4.36
C PHE A 372 6.27 17.80 -3.05
N ASP A 373 7.04 17.69 -1.96
CA ASP A 373 6.73 18.33 -0.68
C ASP A 373 6.66 19.86 -0.79
N GLU A 374 7.59 20.47 -1.55
CA GLU A 374 7.56 21.90 -1.83
C GLU A 374 6.29 22.30 -2.60
N ALA A 375 5.92 21.56 -3.65
CA ALA A 375 4.72 21.84 -4.44
C ALA A 375 3.43 21.77 -3.60
N ILE A 376 3.32 20.77 -2.72
CA ILE A 376 2.19 20.67 -1.77
C ILE A 376 2.19 21.86 -0.81
N GLY A 377 3.37 22.25 -0.32
CA GLY A 377 3.52 23.42 0.55
C GLY A 377 3.03 24.71 -0.08
N GLN A 378 3.36 24.95 -1.35
CA GLN A 378 2.89 26.12 -2.10
C GLN A 378 1.37 26.08 -2.30
N TRP A 379 0.83 24.91 -2.67
CA TRP A 379 -0.61 24.71 -2.80
C TRP A 379 -1.35 25.01 -1.49
N LEU A 380 -0.95 24.41 -0.37
CA LEU A 380 -1.62 24.61 0.92
C LEU A 380 -1.51 26.04 1.45
N ALA A 381 -0.49 26.80 1.04
CA ALA A 381 -0.38 28.22 1.37
C ALA A 381 -1.41 29.09 0.63
N THR A 382 -1.90 28.63 -0.52
CA THR A 382 -2.90 29.33 -1.35
C THR A 382 -4.29 28.70 -1.31
N ALA A 383 -4.40 27.45 -0.85
CA ALA A 383 -5.65 26.73 -0.76
C ALA A 383 -6.58 27.38 0.28
N PRO A 384 -7.90 27.46 0.01
CA PRO A 384 -8.85 27.93 1.00
C PRO A 384 -8.76 27.05 2.26
N ALA A 385 -8.65 27.67 3.44
CA ALA A 385 -8.60 26.93 4.69
C ALA A 385 -9.83 26.02 4.82
N THR A 386 -9.62 24.70 4.75
CA THR A 386 -10.65 23.72 5.06
C THR A 386 -10.91 23.77 6.56
N ASN A 387 -12.02 24.41 6.94
CA ASN A 387 -12.57 24.58 8.30
C ASN A 387 -12.25 25.93 8.98
N SER A 388 -12.95 26.97 8.56
CA SER A 388 -13.44 27.98 9.51
C SER A 388 -14.94 27.77 9.66
N PHE A 389 -15.40 27.39 10.87
CA PHE A 389 -16.82 27.23 11.22
C PHE A 389 -17.63 28.53 11.03
N SER A 390 -16.93 29.66 10.87
CA SER A 390 -17.44 31.01 10.60
C SER A 390 -17.61 31.35 9.12
N ALA A 391 -17.10 30.53 8.19
CA ALA A 391 -17.38 30.68 6.77
C ALA A 391 -18.68 29.92 6.51
N GLY A 392 -19.78 30.64 6.25
CA GLY A 392 -21.13 30.07 6.10
C GLY A 392 -21.21 28.90 5.12
N ASN A 393 -22.37 28.22 5.07
CA ASN A 393 -22.69 26.95 4.36
C ASN A 393 -22.30 26.81 2.86
N GLN A 394 -21.44 27.64 2.29
CA GLN A 394 -20.82 27.45 1.00
C GLN A 394 -19.53 26.65 1.14
N VAL A 395 -19.60 25.37 0.80
CA VAL A 395 -18.41 24.55 0.55
C VAL A 395 -17.69 25.16 -0.65
N GLN A 396 -16.54 25.79 -0.44
CA GLN A 396 -15.68 26.15 -1.57
C GLN A 396 -15.25 24.86 -2.28
N ARG A 397 -15.49 24.81 -3.58
CA ARG A 397 -15.21 23.63 -4.40
C ARG A 397 -13.80 23.77 -4.97
N GLU A 398 -12.92 22.85 -4.61
CA GLU A 398 -11.57 22.72 -5.21
C GLU A 398 -11.68 22.65 -6.75
N ASP A 399 -10.94 23.53 -7.43
CA ASP A 399 -10.92 23.66 -8.89
C ASP A 399 -9.78 22.86 -9.54
N TYR A 400 -8.83 22.38 -8.73
CA TYR A 400 -7.67 21.58 -9.14
C TYR A 400 -6.72 22.33 -10.09
N ASP A 401 -6.66 23.67 -10.01
CA ASP A 401 -5.78 24.51 -10.83
C ASP A 401 -4.48 24.88 -10.11
N HIS A 402 -3.66 23.85 -9.80
CA HIS A 402 -2.37 24.00 -9.15
C HIS A 402 -1.25 23.44 -10.04
N PRO A 403 -0.73 24.19 -11.04
CA PRO A 403 0.12 23.66 -12.09
C PRO A 403 1.37 22.91 -11.60
N LEU A 404 2.06 23.45 -10.59
CA LEU A 404 3.27 22.83 -10.04
C LEU A 404 2.95 21.50 -9.35
N LEU A 405 1.91 21.48 -8.50
CA LEU A 405 1.46 20.26 -7.82
C LEU A 405 0.98 19.22 -8.85
N ASN A 406 0.18 19.64 -9.82
CA ASN A 406 -0.36 18.78 -10.87
C ASN A 406 0.76 18.17 -11.72
N GLN A 407 1.78 18.95 -12.07
CA GLN A 407 2.95 18.45 -12.80
C GLN A 407 3.67 17.34 -12.02
N GLN A 408 3.96 17.57 -10.73
CA GLN A 408 4.60 16.57 -9.88
C GLN A 408 3.72 15.32 -9.72
N LEU A 409 2.41 15.50 -9.52
CA LEU A 409 1.45 14.39 -9.44
C LEU A 409 1.43 13.55 -10.72
N PHE A 410 1.40 14.17 -11.89
CA PHE A 410 1.36 13.44 -13.16
C PHE A 410 2.65 12.68 -13.42
N GLN A 411 3.80 13.21 -13.01
CA GLN A 411 5.06 12.47 -13.08
C GLN A 411 5.02 11.22 -12.18
N LEU A 412 4.61 11.38 -10.92
CA LEU A 412 4.50 10.25 -9.98
C LEU A 412 3.48 9.20 -10.44
N LEU A 413 2.39 9.64 -11.09
CA LEU A 413 1.41 8.77 -11.75
C LEU A 413 1.99 7.95 -12.91
N GLY A 414 2.87 8.56 -13.70
CA GLY A 414 3.63 7.86 -14.74
C GLY A 414 4.49 6.74 -14.15
N HIS A 415 5.22 7.04 -13.06
CA HIS A 415 6.02 6.04 -12.35
C HIS A 415 5.13 4.92 -11.76
N PHE A 416 4.00 5.27 -11.14
CA PHE A 416 2.98 4.32 -10.68
C PHE A 416 2.57 3.35 -11.79
N GLY A 417 2.23 3.87 -12.98
CA GLY A 417 1.82 3.07 -14.13
C GLY A 417 2.93 2.13 -14.61
N ALA A 418 4.13 2.67 -14.83
CA ALA A 418 5.25 1.91 -15.37
C ALA A 418 5.71 0.80 -14.43
N HIS A 419 5.83 1.10 -13.13
CA HIS A 419 6.20 0.10 -12.12
C HIS A 419 5.12 -0.97 -11.93
N SER A 420 3.84 -0.59 -11.98
CA SER A 420 2.73 -1.54 -11.94
C SER A 420 2.80 -2.55 -13.09
N ARG A 421 3.00 -2.07 -14.32
CA ARG A 421 3.13 -2.94 -15.50
C ARG A 421 4.38 -3.82 -15.43
N ASN A 422 5.52 -3.30 -14.98
CA ASN A 422 6.74 -4.10 -14.83
C ASN A 422 6.55 -5.26 -13.83
N PHE A 423 5.98 -4.96 -12.66
CA PHE A 423 5.68 -5.98 -11.65
C PHE A 423 4.71 -7.05 -12.16
N VAL A 424 3.61 -6.63 -12.79
CA VAL A 424 2.59 -7.56 -13.32
C VAL A 424 3.17 -8.43 -14.44
N ARG A 425 3.94 -7.87 -15.37
CA ARG A 425 4.64 -8.66 -16.40
C ARG A 425 5.56 -9.70 -15.79
N ALA A 426 6.27 -9.36 -14.71
CA ALA A 426 7.15 -10.31 -14.02
C ALA A 426 6.38 -11.42 -13.28
N GLY A 427 5.17 -11.14 -12.79
CA GLY A 427 4.30 -12.14 -12.17
C GLY A 427 3.62 -13.08 -13.15
N LEU A 428 3.30 -12.58 -14.35
CA LEU A 428 2.69 -13.36 -15.44
C LEU A 428 3.75 -14.06 -16.31
N GLY A 429 4.97 -13.55 -16.34
CA GLY A 429 6.11 -14.10 -17.05
C GLY A 429 6.56 -15.45 -16.48
N LYS A 430 6.97 -16.35 -17.38
CA LYS A 430 7.50 -17.67 -17.04
C LYS A 430 8.95 -17.62 -16.56
#